data_AF-A0A7V2V8H4-F1
#
_entry.id   AF-A0A7V2V8H4-F1
#
_cell.length_a   1.000
_cell.length_b   1.000
_cell.length_c   1.000
_cell.angle_alpha   90.00
_cell.angle_beta   90.00
_cell.angle_gamma   90.00
#
_symmetry.space_group_name_H-M   'P 1'
#
loop_
_entity.id
_entity.type
_entity.pdbx_description
1 polymer ?
#
loop_
_entity_poly.entity_id
_entity_poly.type
_entity_poly.pdbx_seq_one_letter_code
_entity_poly.pdbx_strand_id
1 'polypeptide(L)'
;MLNFDYTIFVQFANFLILLILLQVFLFRPILGALKKRKTALDALAQRVDQLRNDAAALGRSYDESAKEKKRPILEQREAALKEAHAGSVKIIEEARHRLGIELERIKETVRMEADEALKALGEKTGHLAGEVVAKIMKRGA
;
A
#
# COMPACT_ATOMS: atom_id res chain seq x y z
N MET A 1 1.43 103.22 3.02
CA MET A 1 0.84 103.12 1.67
C MET A 1 1.36 101.84 1.07
N LEU A 2 0.48 100.90 0.72
CA LEU A 2 0.86 99.66 0.02
C LEU A 2 1.18 100.04 -1.43
N ASN A 3 2.46 100.28 -1.69
CA ASN A 3 2.93 100.40 -3.06
C ASN A 3 2.86 99.01 -3.69
N PHE A 4 2.00 98.87 -4.70
CA PHE A 4 1.98 97.69 -5.57
C PHE A 4 3.21 97.75 -6.48
N ASP A 5 4.36 97.45 -5.89
CA ASP A 5 5.63 97.45 -6.60
C ASP A 5 5.86 96.08 -7.26
N TYR A 6 6.52 96.12 -8.43
CA TYR A 6 7.01 94.98 -9.20
C TYR A 6 7.69 93.88 -8.34
N THR A 7 8.21 94.25 -7.18
CA THR A 7 8.75 93.38 -6.13
C THR A 7 7.80 92.26 -5.71
N ILE A 8 6.48 92.47 -5.67
CA ILE A 8 5.51 91.41 -5.33
C ILE A 8 5.48 90.34 -6.42
N PHE A 9 5.53 90.73 -7.69
CA PHE A 9 5.61 89.79 -8.82
C PHE A 9 6.92 89.00 -8.79
N VAL A 10 8.05 89.65 -8.48
CA VAL A 10 9.35 88.99 -8.34
C VAL A 10 9.35 88.01 -7.16
N GLN A 11 8.78 88.39 -6.02
CA GLN A 11 8.66 87.51 -4.85
C GLN A 11 7.75 86.30 -5.12
N PHE A 12 6.65 86.50 -5.86
CA PHE A 12 5.78 85.42 -6.30
C PHE A 12 6.48 84.47 -7.27
N ALA A 13 7.23 85.01 -8.23
CA ALA A 13 8.05 84.20 -9.14
C ALA A 13 9.11 83.38 -8.37
N ASN A 14 9.78 83.97 -7.38
CA ASN A 14 10.73 83.27 -6.52
C ASN A 14 10.06 82.14 -5.72
N PHE A 15 8.88 82.39 -5.15
CA PHE A 15 8.11 81.36 -4.46
C PHE A 15 7.70 80.21 -5.40
N LEU A 16 7.29 80.54 -6.62
CA LEU A 16 6.93 79.53 -7.62
C LEU A 16 8.13 78.68 -8.03
N ILE A 17 9.30 79.30 -8.24
CA ILE A 17 10.57 78.60 -8.51
C ILE A 17 10.91 77.66 -7.35
N LEU A 18 10.79 78.13 -6.10
CA LEU A 18 11.03 77.31 -4.92
C LEU A 18 10.06 76.11 -4.84
N LEU A 19 8.78 76.33 -5.15
CA LEU A 19 7.76 75.29 -5.15
C LEU A 19 8.04 74.23 -6.22
N ILE A 20 8.45 74.64 -7.43
CA ILE A 20 8.86 73.74 -8.50
C ILE A 20 10.11 72.93 -8.09
N LEU A 21 11.12 73.60 -7.52
CA LEU A 21 12.32 72.94 -7.00
C LEU A 21 11.95 71.89 -5.95
N LEU A 22 11.10 72.23 -4.99
CA LEU A 22 10.66 71.33 -3.93
C LEU A 22 9.84 70.16 -4.48
N GLN A 23 8.99 70.40 -5.48
CA GLN A 23 8.22 69.37 -6.16
C GLN A 23 9.12 68.33 -6.84
N VAL A 24 10.19 68.78 -7.50
CA VAL A 24 11.14 67.91 -8.20
C VAL A 24 12.08 67.21 -7.21
N PHE A 25 12.65 67.94 -6.24
CA PHE A 25 13.67 67.41 -5.33
C PHE A 25 13.13 66.63 -4.14
N LEU A 26 11.93 66.93 -3.63
CA LEU A 26 11.43 66.34 -2.39
C LEU A 26 10.21 65.47 -2.62
N PHE A 27 9.15 66.02 -3.23
CA PHE A 27 7.88 65.30 -3.36
C PHE A 27 8.00 64.09 -4.30
N ARG A 28 8.58 64.26 -5.48
CA ARG A 28 8.76 63.15 -6.44
C ARG A 28 9.56 61.97 -5.87
N PRO A 29 10.78 62.16 -5.31
CA PRO A 29 11.55 61.03 -4.78
C PRO A 29 10.92 60.39 -3.56
N ILE A 30 10.30 61.16 -2.65
CA ILE A 30 9.63 60.61 -1.46
C ILE A 30 8.44 59.75 -1.87
N LEU A 31 7.57 60.23 -2.76
CA LEU A 31 6.43 59.46 -3.23
C LEU A 31 6.89 58.21 -3.99
N GLY A 32 7.96 58.31 -4.78
CA GLY A 32 8.58 57.18 -5.45
C GLY A 32 9.07 56.10 -4.48
N ALA A 33 9.74 56.51 -3.39
CA ALA A 33 10.24 55.60 -2.36
C ALA A 33 9.08 54.91 -1.60
N LEU A 34 8.04 55.66 -1.23
CA LEU A 34 6.84 55.11 -0.60
C LEU A 34 6.14 54.11 -1.50
N LYS A 35 5.98 54.43 -2.80
CA LYS A 35 5.36 53.53 -3.77
C LYS A 35 6.17 52.25 -3.95
N LYS A 36 7.50 52.35 -4.09
CA LYS A 36 8.40 51.18 -4.16
C LYS A 36 8.24 50.29 -2.93
N ARG A 37 8.22 50.88 -1.73
CA ARG A 37 8.05 50.13 -0.48
C ARG A 37 6.69 49.42 -0.44
N LYS A 38 5.61 50.10 -0.84
CA LYS A 38 4.27 49.50 -0.91
C LYS A 38 4.22 48.33 -1.90
N THR A 39 4.73 48.52 -3.12
CA THR A 39 4.79 47.46 -4.14
C THR A 39 5.63 46.27 -3.67
N ALA A 40 6.75 46.50 -2.99
CA ALA A 40 7.57 45.42 -2.45
C ALA A 40 6.80 44.62 -1.37
N LEU A 41 6.09 45.30 -0.47
CA LEU A 41 5.28 44.64 0.55
C LEU A 41 4.12 43.84 -0.07
N ASP A 42 3.41 44.41 -1.04
CA ASP A 42 2.32 43.72 -1.74
C ASP A 42 2.85 42.48 -2.48
N ALA A 43 4.00 42.59 -3.14
CA ALA A 43 4.66 41.47 -3.81
C ALA A 43 5.13 40.39 -2.83
N LEU A 44 5.64 40.76 -1.66
CA LEU A 44 6.00 39.80 -0.61
C LEU A 44 4.76 39.07 -0.09
N ALA A 45 3.67 39.79 0.18
CA ALA A 45 2.42 39.19 0.63
C ALA A 45 1.88 38.18 -0.40
N GLN A 46 1.86 38.56 -1.68
CA GLN A 46 1.44 37.67 -2.76
C GLN A 46 2.33 36.42 -2.87
N ARG A 47 3.65 36.56 -2.71
CA ARG A 47 4.58 35.42 -2.69
C ARG A 47 4.34 34.49 -1.51
N VAL A 48 4.04 35.03 -0.33
CA VAL A 48 3.72 34.23 0.86
C VAL A 48 2.44 33.43 0.64
N ASP A 49 1.41 34.05 0.06
CA ASP A 49 0.15 33.36 -0.24
C ASP A 49 0.33 32.29 -1.32
N GLN A 50 1.11 32.55 -2.37
CA GLN A 50 1.47 31.55 -3.36
C GLN A 50 2.21 30.37 -2.72
N LEU A 51 3.24 30.64 -1.91
CA LEU A 51 4.01 29.59 -1.25
C LEU A 51 3.15 28.74 -0.30
N ARG A 52 2.19 29.35 0.40
CA ARG A 52 1.22 28.64 1.23
C ARG A 52 0.32 27.73 0.40
N ASN A 53 -0.18 28.23 -0.73
CA ASN A 53 -1.02 27.43 -1.64
C ASN A 53 -0.24 26.27 -2.26
N ASP A 54 1.00 26.51 -2.69
CA ASP A 54 1.88 25.47 -3.26
C ASP A 54 2.22 24.40 -2.22
N ALA A 55 2.54 24.80 -0.99
CA ALA A 55 2.78 23.87 0.11
C ALA A 55 1.53 23.03 0.43
N ALA A 56 0.35 23.65 0.44
CA ALA A 56 -0.91 22.94 0.65
C ALA A 56 -1.22 21.95 -0.51
N ALA A 57 -0.97 22.36 -1.76
CA ALA A 57 -1.14 21.51 -2.93
C ALA A 57 -0.16 20.31 -2.91
N LEU A 58 1.11 20.57 -2.55
CA LEU A 58 2.12 19.52 -2.42
C LEU A 58 1.77 18.53 -1.30
N GLY A 59 1.28 19.02 -0.16
CA GLY A 59 0.80 18.16 0.93
C GLY A 59 -0.35 17.25 0.50
N ARG A 60 -1.34 17.79 -0.22
CA ARG A 60 -2.46 16.99 -0.76
C ARG A 60 -1.99 15.94 -1.76
N SER A 61 -1.13 16.33 -2.71
CA SER A 61 -0.58 15.40 -3.71
C SER A 61 0.24 14.27 -3.06
N TYR A 62 0.99 14.58 -2.01
CA TYR A 62 1.76 13.58 -1.26
C TYR A 62 0.84 12.58 -0.55
N ASP A 63 -0.21 13.06 0.12
CA ASP A 63 -1.20 12.19 0.79
C ASP A 63 -1.97 11.31 -0.21
N GLU A 64 -2.36 11.87 -1.36
CA GLU A 64 -3.01 11.12 -2.44
C GLU A 64 -2.07 10.05 -3.00
N SER A 65 -0.83 10.41 -3.33
CA SER A 65 0.19 9.46 -3.82
C SER A 65 0.50 8.38 -2.79
N ALA A 66 0.52 8.72 -1.50
CA ALA A 66 0.72 7.75 -0.43
C ALA A 66 -0.45 6.78 -0.29
N LYS A 67 -1.70 7.27 -0.41
CA LYS A 67 -2.90 6.41 -0.44
C LYS A 67 -2.93 5.52 -1.68
N GLU A 68 -2.60 6.07 -2.83
CA GLU A 68 -2.58 5.37 -4.10
C GLU A 68 -1.52 4.27 -4.14
N LYS A 69 -0.35 4.47 -3.50
CA LYS A 69 0.65 3.40 -3.31
C LYS A 69 0.23 2.34 -2.29
N LYS A 70 -0.59 2.69 -1.28
CA LYS A 70 -1.05 1.74 -0.26
C LYS A 70 -2.18 0.82 -0.73
N ARG A 71 -3.07 1.31 -1.59
CA ARG A 71 -4.16 0.50 -2.19
C ARG A 71 -3.69 -0.80 -2.87
N PRO A 72 -2.75 -0.76 -3.84
CA PRO A 72 -2.32 -1.95 -4.54
C PRO A 72 -1.57 -2.92 -3.62
N ILE A 73 -0.91 -2.43 -2.57
CA ILE A 73 -0.26 -3.30 -1.57
C ILE A 73 -1.30 -4.10 -0.78
N LEU A 74 -2.41 -3.47 -0.38
CA LEU A 74 -3.50 -4.14 0.32
C LEU A 74 -4.21 -5.15 -0.60
N GLU A 75 -4.52 -4.75 -1.83
CA GLU A 75 -5.13 -5.63 -2.83
C GLU A 75 -4.24 -6.84 -3.16
N GLN A 76 -2.93 -6.63 -3.35
CA GLN A 76 -1.98 -7.72 -3.57
C GLN A 76 -1.85 -8.64 -2.36
N ARG A 77 -1.85 -8.09 -1.14
CA ARG A 77 -1.84 -8.90 0.08
C ARG A 77 -3.08 -9.77 0.20
N GLU A 78 -4.26 -9.22 -0.05
CA GLU A 78 -5.50 -10.00 -0.03
C GLU A 78 -5.54 -11.06 -1.12
N ALA A 79 -5.08 -10.74 -2.34
CA ALA A 79 -4.97 -11.69 -3.43
C ALA A 79 -4.00 -12.83 -3.09
N ALA A 80 -2.82 -12.51 -2.57
CA ALA A 80 -1.82 -13.50 -2.15
C ALA A 80 -2.36 -14.40 -1.01
N LEU A 81 -3.08 -13.84 -0.04
CA LEU A 81 -3.72 -14.62 1.03
C LEU A 81 -4.80 -15.57 0.49
N LYS A 82 -5.64 -15.11 -0.44
CA LYS A 82 -6.65 -15.96 -1.10
C LYS A 82 -6.00 -17.08 -1.90
N GLU A 83 -4.94 -16.78 -2.65
CA GLU A 83 -4.20 -17.77 -3.42
C GLU A 83 -3.51 -18.80 -2.51
N ALA A 84 -2.87 -18.35 -1.42
CA ALA A 84 -2.26 -19.24 -0.44
C ALA A 84 -3.31 -20.16 0.23
N HIS A 85 -4.49 -19.63 0.56
CA HIS A 85 -5.58 -20.45 1.10
C HIS A 85 -6.10 -21.46 0.07
N ALA A 86 -6.34 -21.04 -1.17
CA ALA A 86 -6.78 -21.94 -2.24
C ALA A 86 -5.74 -23.05 -2.51
N GLY A 87 -4.45 -22.70 -2.52
CA GLY A 87 -3.35 -23.65 -2.64
C GLY A 87 -3.30 -24.64 -1.48
N SER A 88 -3.46 -24.15 -0.25
CA SER A 88 -3.48 -25.00 0.96
C SER A 88 -4.63 -25.99 0.94
N VAL A 89 -5.83 -25.55 0.54
CA VAL A 89 -7.00 -26.42 0.39
C VAL A 89 -6.75 -27.49 -0.67
N LYS A 90 -6.19 -27.13 -1.83
CA LYS A 90 -5.84 -28.10 -2.88
C LYS A 90 -4.84 -29.15 -2.39
N ILE A 91 -3.79 -28.73 -1.69
CA ILE A 91 -2.78 -29.66 -1.14
C ILE A 91 -3.42 -30.64 -0.15
N ILE A 92 -4.30 -30.14 0.73
CA ILE A 92 -5.02 -30.98 1.70
C ILE A 92 -5.94 -31.97 0.99
N GLU A 93 -6.68 -31.53 -0.02
CA GLU A 93 -7.56 -32.40 -0.81
C GLU A 93 -6.78 -33.47 -1.59
N GLU A 94 -5.66 -33.11 -2.23
CA GLU A 94 -4.79 -34.07 -2.90
C GLU A 94 -4.20 -35.08 -1.91
N ALA A 95 -3.77 -34.63 -0.72
CA ALA A 95 -3.27 -35.51 0.32
C ALA A 95 -4.35 -36.48 0.81
N ARG A 96 -5.59 -35.99 1.04
CA ARG A 96 -6.74 -36.82 1.40
C ARG A 96 -7.07 -37.85 0.33
N HIS A 97 -7.06 -37.44 -0.94
CA HIS A 97 -7.32 -38.34 -2.06
C HIS A 97 -6.27 -39.45 -2.15
N ARG A 98 -4.98 -39.10 -2.02
CA ARG A 98 -3.89 -40.09 -1.99
C ARG A 98 -4.02 -41.04 -0.81
N LEU A 99 -4.33 -40.52 0.38
CA LEU A 99 -4.57 -41.34 1.57
C LEU A 99 -5.76 -42.29 1.36
N GLY A 100 -6.84 -41.84 0.72
CA GLY A 100 -7.99 -42.69 0.39
C GLY A 100 -7.63 -43.86 -0.52
N ILE A 101 -6.86 -43.60 -1.58
CA ILE A 101 -6.37 -44.66 -2.49
C ILE A 101 -5.47 -45.64 -1.73
N GLU A 102 -4.54 -45.14 -0.93
CA GLU A 102 -3.60 -45.99 -0.19
C GLU A 102 -4.32 -46.85 0.86
N LEU A 103 -5.31 -46.28 1.54
CA LEU A 103 -6.12 -47.00 2.51
C LEU A 103 -6.91 -48.15 1.85
N GLU A 104 -7.44 -47.92 0.65
CA GLU A 104 -8.19 -48.93 -0.09
C GLU A 104 -7.25 -50.05 -0.58
N ARG A 105 -6.05 -49.70 -1.07
CA ARG A 105 -4.99 -50.66 -1.42
C ARG A 105 -4.57 -51.51 -0.23
N ILE A 106 -4.39 -50.89 0.94
CA ILE A 106 -4.02 -51.60 2.18
C ILE A 106 -5.14 -52.57 2.58
N LYS A 107 -6.40 -52.14 2.56
CA LYS A 107 -7.54 -53.03 2.87
C LYS A 107 -7.61 -54.24 1.94
N GLU A 108 -7.40 -54.02 0.64
CA GLU A 108 -7.39 -55.10 -0.35
C GLU A 108 -6.25 -56.09 -0.10
N THR A 109 -5.05 -55.58 0.19
CA THR A 109 -3.87 -56.40 0.54
C THR A 109 -4.12 -57.22 1.81
N VAL A 110 -4.62 -56.59 2.88
CA VAL A 110 -4.95 -57.28 4.14
C VAL A 110 -6.01 -58.36 3.93
N ARG A 111 -7.00 -58.12 3.06
CA ARG A 111 -8.02 -59.12 2.73
C ARG A 111 -7.42 -60.32 1.99
N MET A 112 -6.54 -60.09 1.02
CA MET A 112 -5.84 -61.16 0.32
C MET A 112 -4.96 -61.98 1.28
N GLU A 113 -4.18 -61.32 2.14
CA GLU A 113 -3.35 -62.00 3.14
C GLU A 113 -4.18 -62.82 4.14
N ALA A 114 -5.34 -62.31 4.56
CA ALA A 114 -6.26 -63.03 5.42
C ALA A 114 -6.83 -64.29 4.74
N ASP A 115 -7.23 -64.18 3.47
CA ASP A 115 -7.74 -65.32 2.69
C ASP A 115 -6.65 -66.38 2.45
N GLU A 116 -5.41 -65.94 2.21
CA GLU A 116 -4.26 -66.84 2.03
C GLU A 116 -3.88 -67.56 3.34
N ALA A 117 -3.87 -66.83 4.47
CA ALA A 117 -3.66 -67.41 5.79
C ALA A 117 -4.75 -68.42 6.17
N LEU A 118 -6.03 -68.12 5.85
CA LEU A 118 -7.14 -69.06 6.06
C LEU A 118 -6.98 -70.34 5.24
N LYS A 119 -6.57 -70.24 3.97
CA LYS A 119 -6.29 -71.42 3.13
C LYS A 119 -5.14 -72.26 3.70
N ALA A 120 -4.03 -71.62 4.06
CA ALA A 120 -2.88 -72.31 4.63
C ALA A 120 -3.22 -73.02 5.96
N LEU A 121 -4.09 -72.41 6.78
CA LEU A 121 -4.58 -73.03 8.02
C LEU A 121 -5.50 -74.23 7.73
N GLY A 122 -6.35 -74.15 6.70
CA GLY A 122 -7.18 -75.25 6.20
C GLY A 122 -6.36 -76.45 5.71
N GLU A 123 -5.29 -76.20 4.95
CA GLU A 123 -4.38 -77.27 4.50
C GLU A 123 -3.64 -77.92 5.67
N LYS A 124 -3.12 -77.12 6.62
CA LYS A 124 -2.47 -77.65 7.83
C LYS A 124 -3.42 -78.46 8.71
N THR A 125 -4.65 -78.01 8.89
CA THR A 125 -5.65 -78.74 9.67
C THR A 125 -6.07 -80.04 8.99
N GLY A 126 -6.21 -80.04 7.65
CA GLY A 126 -6.43 -81.26 6.87
C GLY A 126 -5.29 -82.26 6.99
N HIS A 127 -4.04 -81.79 6.97
CA HIS A 127 -2.86 -82.64 7.13
C HIS A 127 -2.75 -83.21 8.56
N LEU A 128 -3.04 -82.41 9.59
CA LEU A 128 -3.10 -82.89 10.99
C LEU A 128 -4.22 -83.92 11.19
N ALA A 129 -5.41 -83.67 10.63
CA ALA A 129 -6.53 -84.62 10.70
C ALA A 129 -6.18 -85.95 10.02
N GLY A 130 -5.51 -85.91 8.86
CA GLY A 130 -5.00 -87.09 8.16
C GLY A 130 -3.97 -87.87 8.98
N GLU A 131 -3.02 -87.18 9.63
CA GLU A 131 -2.05 -87.84 10.52
C GLU A 131 -2.71 -88.48 11.75
N VAL A 132 -3.70 -87.81 12.36
CA VAL A 132 -4.43 -88.36 13.51
C VAL A 132 -5.22 -89.61 13.11
N VAL A 133 -5.92 -89.58 11.98
CA VAL A 133 -6.66 -90.74 11.45
C VAL A 133 -5.72 -91.89 11.11
N ALA A 134 -4.59 -91.61 10.45
CA ALA A 134 -3.57 -92.61 10.13
C ALA A 134 -2.98 -93.24 11.40
N LYS A 135 -2.74 -92.44 12.45
CA LYS A 135 -2.19 -92.92 13.73
C LYS A 135 -3.19 -93.74 14.54
N ILE A 136 -4.48 -93.45 14.43
CA ILE A 136 -5.55 -94.24 15.05
C ILE A 136 -5.75 -95.57 14.29
N MET A 137 -5.80 -95.55 12.96
CA MET A 137 -5.93 -96.79 12.17
C MET A 137 -4.73 -97.73 12.32
N LYS A 138 -3.51 -97.20 12.45
CA LYS A 138 -2.30 -98.02 12.66
C LYS A 138 -2.20 -98.64 14.07
N ARG A 139 -3.08 -98.26 15.00
CA ARG A 139 -3.19 -98.85 16.35
C ARG A 139 -4.40 -99.79 16.49
N GLY A 140 -5.28 -99.84 15.49
CA GLY A 140 -6.47 -100.69 15.45
C GLY A 140 -6.33 -101.93 14.56
N ALA A 141 -5.13 -102.20 14.03
CA ALA A 141 -4.73 -103.43 13.35
C ALA A 141 -3.59 -104.08 14.13
#